data_AF-A0A966CM53-F1
#
_entry.id   AF-A0A966CM53-F1
#
_cell.length_a   1.000
_cell.length_b   1.000
_cell.length_c   1.000
_cell.angle_alpha   90.00
_cell.angle_beta   90.00
_cell.angle_gamma   90.00
#
_symmetry.space_group_name_H-M   'P 1'
#
loop_
_entity.id
_entity.type
_entity.pdbx_description
1 polymer ?
#
loop_
_entity_poly.entity_id
_entity_poly.type
_entity_poly.pdbx_seq_one_letter_code
_entity_poly.pdbx_strand_id
1 'polypeptide(L)'
;MHIHILGICGTFMGGLAALAREAGHKVSGCDAGVYPPMSDQLRALGIDLIEGFGAEQLALQPDVFVVGNVVSRAHLADGTPKFPLMEAILDAGLPYTSGPQWLSEQVLQGRHVIAIAGTHGKTTTTAMTSWILHTAGLQPGFLVGGVPLNFGVSARLGQGKTFVIEADEYDTAFFDKRSKFVHYRPRTAVLNNLEFDHADIFDDLAAIERQFHHLVRTVPGAGAQGSGRVVVNGLEESLARVLHM
;
A
#
# COMPACT_ATOMS: atom_id res chain seq x y z
N MET A 1 -7.95 -17.19 -5.97
CA MET A 1 -9.03 -16.29 -5.49
C MET A 1 -9.36 -15.27 -6.56
N HIS A 2 -10.62 -14.83 -6.61
CA HIS A 2 -11.09 -13.64 -7.30
C HIS A 2 -11.14 -12.48 -6.30
N ILE A 3 -10.34 -11.45 -6.57
CA ILE A 3 -10.26 -10.23 -5.78
C ILE A 3 -10.94 -9.10 -6.57
N HIS A 4 -11.80 -8.34 -5.90
CA HIS A 4 -12.38 -7.12 -6.46
C HIS A 4 -11.90 -5.89 -5.70
N ILE A 5 -11.20 -4.98 -6.39
CA ILE A 5 -10.54 -3.82 -5.77
C ILE A 5 -11.39 -2.56 -5.97
N LEU A 6 -11.79 -1.90 -4.89
CA LEU A 6 -12.47 -0.60 -4.94
C LEU A 6 -11.44 0.53 -4.87
N GLY A 7 -11.43 1.43 -5.85
CA GLY A 7 -10.43 2.49 -5.98
C GLY A 7 -9.12 1.97 -6.60
N ILE A 8 -9.23 1.14 -7.63
CA ILE A 8 -8.10 0.38 -8.21
C ILE A 8 -7.09 1.27 -8.98
N CYS A 9 -7.49 2.46 -9.45
CA CYS A 9 -6.65 3.31 -10.30
C CYS A 9 -5.63 4.15 -9.51
N GLY A 10 -5.67 4.16 -8.17
CA GLY A 10 -4.62 4.80 -7.38
C GLY A 10 -3.29 4.04 -7.49
N THR A 11 -2.14 4.73 -7.54
CA THR A 11 -0.84 4.08 -7.83
C THR A 11 -0.50 2.89 -6.93
N PHE A 12 -0.77 3.00 -5.63
CA PHE A 12 -0.60 1.88 -4.69
C PHE A 12 -1.55 0.71 -5.02
N MET A 13 -2.83 1.01 -5.26
CA MET A 13 -3.85 -0.02 -5.54
C MET A 13 -3.64 -0.69 -6.90
N GLY A 14 -3.20 0.06 -7.91
CA GLY A 14 -2.83 -0.48 -9.21
C GLY A 14 -1.58 -1.36 -9.12
N GLY A 15 -0.58 -0.96 -8.32
CA GLY A 15 0.57 -1.80 -8.01
C GLY A 15 0.19 -3.09 -7.28
N LEU A 16 -0.71 -3.00 -6.29
CA LEU A 16 -1.28 -4.15 -5.59
C LEU A 16 -2.02 -5.08 -6.55
N ALA A 17 -2.82 -4.53 -7.46
CA ALA A 17 -3.54 -5.30 -8.47
C ALA A 17 -2.58 -6.05 -9.41
N ALA A 18 -1.50 -5.39 -9.84
CA ALA A 18 -0.46 -6.01 -10.64
C ALA A 18 0.22 -7.18 -9.91
N LEU A 19 0.57 -6.99 -8.63
CA LEU A 19 1.13 -8.06 -7.78
C LEU A 19 0.15 -9.22 -7.61
N ALA A 20 -1.14 -8.94 -7.40
CA ALA A 20 -2.18 -9.96 -7.28
C ALA A 20 -2.34 -10.76 -8.57
N ARG A 21 -2.28 -10.11 -9.74
CA ARG A 21 -2.28 -10.80 -11.04
C ARG A 21 -1.04 -11.67 -11.22
N GLU A 22 0.15 -11.14 -10.92
CA GLU A 22 1.41 -11.88 -11.01
C GLU A 22 1.43 -13.10 -10.07
N ALA A 23 0.81 -13.00 -8.90
CA ALA A 23 0.62 -14.11 -7.95
C ALA A 23 -0.47 -15.12 -8.36
N GLY A 24 -1.13 -14.93 -9.51
CA GLY A 24 -2.09 -15.89 -10.08
C GLY A 24 -3.54 -15.69 -9.63
N HIS A 25 -3.87 -14.59 -8.96
CA HIS A 25 -5.26 -14.27 -8.62
C HIS A 25 -6.04 -13.77 -9.85
N LYS A 26 -7.34 -14.04 -9.89
CA LYS A 26 -8.26 -13.29 -10.76
C LYS A 26 -8.49 -11.93 -10.11
N VAL A 27 -8.28 -10.85 -10.85
CA VAL A 27 -8.44 -9.49 -10.32
C VAL A 27 -9.39 -8.72 -11.22
N SER A 28 -10.37 -8.09 -10.59
CA SER A 28 -11.15 -7.00 -11.20
C SER A 28 -11.13 -5.81 -10.25
N GLY A 29 -11.59 -4.64 -10.71
CA GLY A 29 -11.74 -3.50 -9.82
C GLY A 29 -12.59 -2.39 -10.42
N CYS A 30 -12.87 -1.39 -9.59
CA CYS A 30 -13.64 -0.24 -9.99
C CYS A 30 -13.02 1.06 -9.51
N ASP A 31 -13.30 2.15 -10.24
CA ASP A 31 -12.89 3.49 -9.88
C ASP A 31 -13.80 4.54 -10.54
N ALA A 32 -13.83 5.77 -10.01
CA ALA A 32 -14.60 6.88 -10.58
C ALA A 32 -13.90 7.54 -11.79
N GLY A 33 -12.63 7.25 -12.01
CA GLY A 33 -11.85 7.78 -13.13
C GLY A 33 -11.02 6.71 -13.80
N VAL A 34 -11.64 5.90 -14.67
CA VAL A 34 -10.95 4.81 -15.39
C VAL A 34 -10.32 5.33 -16.69
N TYR A 35 -9.25 6.12 -16.56
CA TYR A 35 -8.56 6.74 -17.72
C TYR A 35 -7.04 6.43 -17.77
N PRO A 36 -6.41 6.57 -18.95
CA PRO A 36 -4.97 6.34 -19.11
C PRO A 36 -4.11 7.30 -18.27
N PRO A 37 -2.91 6.90 -17.81
CA PRO A 37 -2.19 5.69 -18.20
C PRO A 37 -2.53 4.45 -17.33
N MET A 38 -3.13 4.64 -16.16
CA MET A 38 -3.34 3.53 -15.22
C MET A 38 -4.33 2.49 -15.75
N SER A 39 -5.43 2.93 -16.39
CA SER A 39 -6.42 1.99 -16.93
C SER A 39 -5.84 1.09 -18.03
N ASP A 40 -4.99 1.63 -18.90
CA ASP A 40 -4.32 0.88 -19.95
C ASP A 40 -3.31 -0.13 -19.37
N GLN A 41 -2.56 0.27 -18.35
CA GLN A 41 -1.63 -0.63 -17.66
C GLN A 41 -2.37 -1.82 -17.01
N LEU A 42 -3.47 -1.56 -16.30
CA LEU A 42 -4.25 -2.61 -15.65
C LEU A 42 -4.93 -3.53 -16.68
N ARG A 43 -5.49 -2.97 -17.76
CA ARG A 43 -6.08 -3.77 -18.86
C ARG A 43 -5.03 -4.64 -19.56
N ALA A 44 -3.81 -4.13 -19.75
CA ALA A 44 -2.71 -4.92 -20.33
C ALA A 44 -2.31 -6.13 -19.46
N LEU A 45 -2.60 -6.08 -18.15
CA LEU A 45 -2.43 -7.21 -17.21
C LEU A 45 -3.65 -8.15 -17.17
N GLY A 46 -4.65 -7.90 -18.03
CA GLY A 46 -5.90 -8.66 -18.08
C GLY A 46 -6.77 -8.45 -16.85
N ILE A 47 -6.79 -7.23 -16.30
CA ILE A 47 -7.65 -6.84 -15.19
C ILE A 47 -8.91 -6.16 -15.74
N ASP A 48 -10.07 -6.69 -15.35
CA ASP A 48 -11.35 -6.09 -15.70
C ASP A 48 -11.61 -4.84 -14.84
N LEU A 49 -11.89 -3.71 -15.51
CA LEU A 49 -12.15 -2.43 -14.86
C LEU A 49 -13.60 -1.99 -15.07
N ILE A 50 -14.23 -1.52 -14.00
CA ILE A 50 -15.61 -1.02 -14.00
C ILE A 50 -15.59 0.45 -13.60
N GLU A 51 -16.27 1.30 -14.35
CA GLU A 51 -16.44 2.72 -14.01
C GLU A 51 -17.49 2.87 -12.91
N GLY A 52 -17.16 3.64 -11.88
CA GLY A 52 -18.04 3.94 -10.75
C GLY A 52 -18.15 2.82 -9.70
N PHE A 53 -18.93 3.09 -8.66
CA PHE A 53 -19.05 2.24 -7.46
C PHE A 53 -20.48 1.72 -7.28
N GLY A 54 -21.11 1.24 -8.36
CA GLY A 54 -22.48 0.72 -8.33
C GLY A 54 -22.62 -0.62 -7.61
N ALA A 55 -23.77 -0.84 -6.96
CA ALA A 55 -24.03 -2.05 -6.16
C ALA A 55 -24.25 -3.30 -7.02
N GLU A 56 -24.55 -3.16 -8.31
CA GLU A 56 -24.66 -4.26 -9.27
C GLU A 56 -23.38 -5.10 -9.37
N GLN A 57 -22.24 -4.51 -8.99
CA GLN A 57 -20.95 -5.19 -8.96
C GLN A 57 -20.90 -6.33 -7.93
N LEU A 58 -21.85 -6.43 -6.98
CA LEU A 58 -22.01 -7.61 -6.12
C LEU A 58 -22.25 -8.90 -6.93
N ALA A 59 -22.80 -8.81 -8.14
CA ALA A 59 -22.99 -9.96 -9.03
C ALA A 59 -21.67 -10.62 -9.46
N LEU A 60 -20.53 -9.94 -9.30
CA LEU A 60 -19.21 -10.50 -9.57
C LEU A 60 -18.83 -11.64 -8.60
N GLN A 61 -19.41 -11.65 -7.39
CA GLN A 61 -19.16 -12.63 -6.33
C GLN A 61 -17.65 -12.92 -6.11
N PRO A 62 -16.82 -11.88 -5.85
CA PRO A 62 -15.42 -12.11 -5.54
C PRO A 62 -15.27 -12.82 -4.19
N ASP A 63 -14.15 -13.51 -3.99
CA ASP A 63 -13.80 -14.12 -2.70
C ASP A 63 -13.56 -13.05 -1.63
N VAL A 64 -13.07 -11.88 -2.03
CA VAL A 64 -12.82 -10.73 -1.13
C VAL A 64 -12.85 -9.40 -1.88
N PHE A 65 -13.40 -8.37 -1.21
CA PHE A 65 -13.29 -6.98 -1.64
C PHE A 65 -12.08 -6.31 -0.98
N VAL A 66 -11.21 -5.71 -1.78
CA VAL A 66 -10.05 -4.96 -1.27
C VAL A 66 -10.33 -3.47 -1.42
N VAL A 67 -10.44 -2.79 -0.29
CA VAL A 67 -10.90 -1.40 -0.21
C VAL A 67 -9.70 -0.46 -0.22
N GLY A 68 -9.63 0.42 -1.23
CA GLY A 68 -8.67 1.50 -1.31
C GLY A 68 -9.08 2.71 -0.46
N ASN A 69 -8.10 3.55 -0.12
CA ASN A 69 -8.28 4.69 0.80
C ASN A 69 -9.29 5.75 0.32
N VAL A 70 -9.57 5.82 -0.98
CA VAL A 70 -10.54 6.78 -1.54
C VAL A 70 -11.98 6.48 -1.11
N VAL A 71 -12.29 5.23 -0.74
CA VAL A 71 -13.64 4.77 -0.40
C VAL A 71 -13.99 5.22 1.02
N SER A 72 -15.20 5.74 1.20
CA SER A 72 -15.74 6.13 2.51
C SER A 72 -17.24 5.82 2.62
N ARG A 73 -17.82 6.12 3.79
CA ARG A 73 -19.27 6.05 4.06
C ARG A 73 -19.97 7.41 3.86
N ALA A 74 -19.33 8.34 3.15
CA ALA A 74 -19.87 9.69 2.95
C ALA A 74 -21.12 9.65 2.06
N HIS A 75 -22.07 10.54 2.35
CA HIS A 75 -23.25 10.74 1.51
C HIS A 75 -23.09 11.98 0.64
N LEU A 76 -23.72 11.97 -0.53
CA LEU A 76 -23.90 13.13 -1.40
C LEU A 76 -24.95 14.08 -0.79
N ALA A 77 -25.07 15.28 -1.36
CA ALA A 77 -25.99 16.30 -0.87
C ALA A 77 -27.48 15.87 -0.93
N ASP A 78 -27.81 14.93 -1.81
CA ASP A 78 -29.14 14.34 -1.94
C ASP A 78 -29.40 13.19 -0.95
N GLY A 79 -28.43 12.91 -0.07
CA GLY A 79 -28.53 11.84 0.92
C GLY A 79 -28.24 10.44 0.37
N THR A 80 -27.84 10.30 -0.89
CA THR A 80 -27.41 9.01 -1.44
C THR A 80 -25.95 8.70 -1.07
N PRO A 81 -25.57 7.42 -0.89
CA PRO A 81 -24.18 7.08 -0.61
C PRO A 81 -23.25 7.46 -1.77
N LYS A 82 -22.11 8.09 -1.47
CA LYS A 82 -21.07 8.38 -2.47
C LYS A 82 -20.45 7.10 -3.05
N PHE A 83 -20.42 6.03 -2.26
CA PHE A 83 -19.89 4.71 -2.64
C PHE A 83 -20.94 3.61 -2.41
N PRO A 84 -21.99 3.51 -3.26
CA PRO A 84 -23.09 2.56 -3.08
C PRO A 84 -22.64 1.10 -2.92
N LEU A 85 -21.60 0.68 -3.65
CA LEU A 85 -21.01 -0.65 -3.54
C LEU A 85 -20.48 -0.94 -2.13
N MET A 86 -19.88 0.05 -1.45
CA MET A 86 -19.37 -0.15 -0.10
C MET A 86 -20.50 -0.39 0.91
N GLU A 87 -21.60 0.37 0.80
CA GLU A 87 -22.80 0.13 1.62
C GLU A 87 -23.34 -1.29 1.39
N ALA A 88 -23.47 -1.68 0.12
CA ALA A 88 -24.01 -2.98 -0.26
C ALA A 88 -23.13 -4.16 0.23
N ILE A 89 -21.80 -4.00 0.21
CA ILE A 89 -20.85 -4.98 0.78
C ILE A 89 -21.09 -5.16 2.28
N LEU A 90 -21.29 -4.05 3.01
CA LEU A 90 -21.51 -4.07 4.45
C LEU A 90 -22.87 -4.66 4.82
N ASP A 91 -23.93 -4.26 4.13
CA ASP A 91 -25.30 -4.75 4.36
C ASP A 91 -25.40 -6.27 4.11
N ALA A 92 -24.67 -6.76 3.10
CA ALA A 92 -24.61 -8.19 2.79
C ALA A 92 -23.63 -8.99 3.67
N GLY A 93 -22.84 -8.32 4.52
CA GLY A 93 -21.84 -8.96 5.38
C GLY A 93 -20.73 -9.68 4.60
N LEU A 94 -20.37 -9.16 3.41
CA LEU A 94 -19.41 -9.81 2.52
C LEU A 94 -17.96 -9.59 2.99
N PRO A 95 -17.03 -10.52 2.71
CA PRO A 95 -15.63 -10.38 3.10
C PRO A 95 -14.97 -9.16 2.46
N TYR A 96 -14.42 -8.27 3.28
CA TYR A 96 -13.63 -7.13 2.82
C TYR A 96 -12.38 -6.91 3.68
N THR A 97 -11.34 -6.32 3.10
CA THR A 97 -10.09 -5.96 3.78
C THR A 97 -9.49 -4.70 3.17
N SER A 98 -8.50 -4.09 3.80
CA SER A 98 -7.77 -2.95 3.25
C SER A 98 -6.67 -3.41 2.29
N GLY A 99 -6.28 -2.53 1.35
CA GLY A 99 -5.12 -2.77 0.48
C GLY A 99 -3.84 -3.14 1.25
N PRO A 100 -3.39 -2.33 2.23
CA PRO A 100 -2.20 -2.62 3.02
C PRO A 100 -2.26 -3.96 3.78
N GLN A 101 -3.42 -4.32 4.33
CA GLN A 101 -3.59 -5.59 5.02
C GLN A 101 -3.53 -6.76 4.05
N TRP A 102 -4.25 -6.70 2.92
CA TRP A 102 -4.18 -7.73 1.89
C TRP A 102 -2.76 -7.94 1.38
N LEU A 103 -2.04 -6.85 1.10
CA LEU A 103 -0.65 -6.90 0.65
C LEU A 103 0.26 -7.56 1.70
N SER A 104 0.06 -7.24 2.98
CA SER A 104 0.80 -7.85 4.09
C SER A 104 0.63 -9.37 4.13
N GLU A 105 -0.61 -9.83 4.09
CA GLU A 105 -0.97 -11.24 4.26
C GLU A 105 -0.62 -12.08 3.03
N GLN A 106 -0.83 -11.54 1.82
CA GLN A 106 -0.72 -12.30 0.58
C GLN A 106 0.63 -12.17 -0.12
N VAL A 107 1.36 -11.08 0.11
CA VAL A 107 2.61 -10.79 -0.61
C VAL A 107 3.81 -10.68 0.32
N LEU A 108 3.70 -9.91 1.40
CA LEU A 108 4.84 -9.58 2.25
C LEU A 108 5.19 -10.68 3.26
N GLN A 109 4.21 -11.50 3.65
CA GLN A 109 4.41 -12.55 4.63
C GLN A 109 5.56 -13.50 4.23
N GLY A 110 6.49 -13.72 5.16
CA GLY A 110 7.65 -14.60 4.96
C GLY A 110 8.83 -13.96 4.22
N ARG A 111 8.68 -12.74 3.67
CA ARG A 111 9.73 -12.02 2.96
C ARG A 111 10.59 -11.13 3.88
N HIS A 112 11.79 -10.81 3.43
CA HIS A 112 12.57 -9.71 4.00
C HIS A 112 12.06 -8.40 3.44
N VAL A 113 11.11 -7.79 4.14
CA VAL A 113 10.55 -6.49 3.75
C VAL A 113 11.51 -5.35 4.13
N ILE A 114 11.82 -4.51 3.16
CA ILE A 114 12.52 -3.23 3.31
C ILE A 114 11.50 -2.11 3.09
N ALA A 115 11.10 -1.46 4.17
CA ALA A 115 10.14 -0.36 4.15
C ALA A 115 10.87 0.98 4.13
N ILE A 116 10.59 1.82 3.12
CA ILE A 116 11.17 3.15 2.98
C ILE A 116 10.14 4.20 3.40
N ALA A 117 10.28 4.73 4.61
CA ALA A 117 9.40 5.73 5.19
C ALA A 117 10.06 7.13 5.23
N GLY A 118 9.22 8.15 5.34
CA GLY A 118 9.62 9.55 5.51
C GLY A 118 8.77 10.49 4.66
N THR A 119 8.70 11.76 5.00
CA THR A 119 7.85 12.74 4.29
C THR A 119 8.25 12.84 2.80
N HIS A 120 9.54 12.88 2.52
CA HIS A 120 10.10 13.07 1.18
C HIS A 120 11.06 11.93 0.77
N GLY A 121 11.22 11.76 -0.54
CA GLY A 121 12.23 10.87 -1.12
C GLY A 121 11.89 9.37 -1.04
N LYS A 122 10.71 8.98 -0.52
CA LYS A 122 10.27 7.58 -0.46
C LYS A 122 10.39 6.88 -1.82
N THR A 123 9.85 7.48 -2.87
CA THR A 123 9.82 6.92 -4.22
C THR A 123 11.20 6.73 -4.81
N THR A 124 12.04 7.75 -4.76
CA THR A 124 13.42 7.68 -5.27
C THR A 124 14.24 6.64 -4.50
N THR A 125 14.19 6.65 -3.17
CA THR A 125 14.96 5.72 -2.34
C THR A 125 14.47 4.27 -2.52
N THR A 126 13.17 4.04 -2.68
CA THR A 126 12.60 2.71 -2.97
C THR A 126 13.05 2.21 -4.35
N ALA A 127 13.01 3.07 -5.38
CA ALA A 127 13.50 2.73 -6.72
C ALA A 127 15.00 2.41 -6.72
N MET A 128 15.83 3.23 -6.07
CA MET A 128 17.28 3.02 -5.96
C MET A 128 17.60 1.72 -5.21
N THR A 129 16.94 1.48 -4.07
CA THR A 129 17.14 0.25 -3.28
C THR A 129 16.77 -0.99 -4.08
N SER A 130 15.64 -0.95 -4.79
CA SER A 130 15.20 -2.04 -5.67
C SER A 130 16.21 -2.29 -6.79
N TRP A 131 16.73 -1.23 -7.41
CA TRP A 131 17.72 -1.34 -8.48
C TRP A 131 19.06 -1.91 -8.03
N ILE A 132 19.57 -1.48 -6.87
CA ILE A 132 20.81 -2.00 -6.28
C ILE A 132 20.68 -3.50 -6.02
N LEU A 133 19.58 -3.93 -5.40
CA LEU A 133 19.31 -5.34 -5.11
C LEU A 133 19.15 -6.16 -6.40
N HIS A 134 18.49 -5.61 -7.41
CA HIS A 134 18.36 -6.26 -8.72
C HIS A 134 19.73 -6.45 -9.39
N THR A 135 20.55 -5.39 -9.42
CA THR A 135 21.91 -5.41 -10.00
C THR A 135 22.82 -6.39 -9.26
N ALA A 136 22.62 -6.56 -7.95
CA ALA A 136 23.31 -7.57 -7.14
C ALA A 136 22.80 -9.00 -7.37
N GLY A 137 21.86 -9.22 -8.31
CA GLY A 137 21.33 -10.54 -8.64
C GLY A 137 20.29 -11.10 -7.65
N LEU A 138 19.78 -10.27 -6.71
CA LEU A 138 18.87 -10.72 -5.65
C LEU A 138 17.40 -10.80 -6.08
N GLN A 139 17.07 -10.36 -7.29
CA GLN A 139 15.72 -10.44 -7.89
C GLN A 139 14.59 -9.99 -6.94
N PRO A 140 14.65 -8.76 -6.38
CA PRO A 140 13.71 -8.31 -5.37
C PRO A 140 12.29 -8.16 -5.94
N GLY A 141 11.29 -8.39 -5.10
CA GLY A 141 9.96 -7.80 -5.31
C GLY A 141 9.97 -6.33 -4.91
N PHE A 142 9.07 -5.53 -5.49
CA PHE A 142 8.91 -4.14 -5.09
C PHE A 142 7.51 -3.60 -5.36
N LEU A 143 7.15 -2.55 -4.63
CA LEU A 143 6.01 -1.67 -4.91
C LEU A 143 6.44 -0.22 -4.71
N VAL A 144 6.42 0.54 -5.80
CA VAL A 144 6.85 1.94 -5.90
C VAL A 144 5.64 2.78 -6.32
N GLY A 145 5.46 3.95 -5.70
CA GLY A 145 4.45 4.98 -5.99
C GLY A 145 4.65 5.72 -7.31
N GLY A 146 5.50 5.19 -8.19
CA GLY A 146 5.80 5.67 -9.54
C GLY A 146 6.42 4.53 -10.35
N VAL A 147 6.76 4.80 -11.62
CA VAL A 147 7.38 3.80 -12.51
C VAL A 147 8.89 4.07 -12.59
N PRO A 148 9.76 3.28 -11.94
CA PRO A 148 11.19 3.40 -12.11
C PRO A 148 11.59 3.08 -13.55
N LEU A 149 12.37 3.97 -14.16
CA LEU A 149 12.78 3.84 -15.57
C LEU A 149 13.55 2.54 -15.83
N ASN A 150 14.36 2.07 -14.87
CA ASN A 150 15.13 0.84 -15.00
C ASN A 150 14.26 -0.43 -15.05
N PHE A 151 13.00 -0.37 -14.60
CA PHE A 151 12.11 -1.53 -14.53
C PHE A 151 10.92 -1.44 -15.47
N GLY A 152 10.45 -0.24 -15.83
CA GLY A 152 9.29 -0.02 -16.69
C GLY A 152 7.94 -0.39 -16.05
N VAL A 153 7.94 -0.80 -14.79
CA VAL A 153 6.74 -1.16 -14.00
C VAL A 153 6.86 -0.61 -12.59
N SER A 154 5.75 -0.24 -11.96
CA SER A 154 5.70 0.28 -10.58
C SER A 154 5.72 -0.81 -9.51
N ALA A 155 5.30 -2.03 -9.85
CA ALA A 155 5.32 -3.16 -8.93
C ALA A 155 5.74 -4.44 -9.65
N ARG A 156 6.36 -5.34 -8.88
CA ARG A 156 6.78 -6.67 -9.33
C ARG A 156 6.87 -7.61 -8.14
N LEU A 157 6.38 -8.83 -8.29
CA LEU A 157 6.41 -9.82 -7.21
C LEU A 157 7.84 -10.24 -6.89
N GLY A 158 8.68 -10.41 -7.92
CA GLY A 158 10.06 -10.84 -7.76
C GLY A 158 10.20 -12.30 -7.34
N GLN A 159 11.40 -12.86 -7.53
CA GLN A 159 11.70 -14.27 -7.24
C GLN A 159 12.57 -14.43 -5.99
N GLY A 160 13.20 -13.34 -5.53
CA GLY A 160 14.03 -13.31 -4.34
C GLY A 160 13.22 -13.21 -3.05
N LYS A 161 13.95 -13.29 -1.93
CA LYS A 161 13.38 -13.18 -0.58
C LYS A 161 13.03 -11.74 -0.19
N THR A 162 13.64 -10.75 -0.84
CA THR A 162 13.51 -9.35 -0.47
C THR A 162 12.32 -8.70 -1.16
N PHE A 163 11.61 -7.84 -0.43
CA PHE A 163 10.56 -6.99 -0.99
C PHE A 163 10.78 -5.54 -0.55
N VAL A 164 10.90 -4.61 -1.49
CA VAL A 164 11.11 -3.18 -1.20
C VAL A 164 9.81 -2.41 -1.40
N ILE A 165 9.37 -1.65 -0.40
CA ILE A 165 8.08 -0.97 -0.44
C ILE A 165 8.17 0.45 0.10
N GLU A 166 7.47 1.37 -0.56
CA GLU A 166 7.20 2.70 -0.01
C GLU A 166 6.28 2.60 1.21
N ALA A 167 6.78 3.04 2.35
CA ALA A 167 6.06 3.08 3.61
C ALA A 167 5.42 4.45 3.79
N ASP A 168 4.21 4.55 3.28
CA ASP A 168 3.37 5.74 3.30
C ASP A 168 2.62 5.90 4.63
N GLU A 169 2.59 7.12 5.14
CA GLU A 169 2.04 7.53 6.43
C GLU A 169 0.52 7.77 6.39
N TYR A 170 -0.09 7.83 5.21
CA TYR A 170 -1.54 8.03 5.05
C TYR A 170 -2.36 6.89 5.69
N ASP A 171 -3.63 7.18 5.97
CA ASP A 171 -4.61 6.19 6.44
C ASP A 171 -4.63 4.91 5.57
N THR A 172 -4.91 3.79 6.24
CA THR A 172 -5.02 2.48 5.60
C THR A 172 -6.33 2.32 4.83
N ALA A 173 -7.45 2.70 5.45
CA ALA A 173 -8.80 2.69 4.87
C ALA A 173 -9.75 3.50 5.77
N PHE A 174 -10.99 3.73 5.34
CA PHE A 174 -11.97 4.43 6.20
C PHE A 174 -12.22 3.76 7.55
N PHE A 175 -12.01 2.44 7.65
CA PHE A 175 -12.16 1.63 8.86
C PHE A 175 -10.85 1.34 9.60
N ASP A 176 -9.71 1.84 9.11
CA ASP A 176 -8.41 1.71 9.78
C ASP A 176 -7.59 3.01 9.62
N LYS A 177 -7.55 3.79 10.70
CA LYS A 177 -6.91 5.12 10.80
C LYS A 177 -5.42 5.05 11.15
N ARG A 178 -4.83 3.87 11.11
CA ARG A 178 -3.38 3.72 11.26
C ARG A 178 -2.72 3.89 9.90
N SER A 179 -1.48 4.37 9.90
CA SER A 179 -0.68 4.50 8.68
C SER A 179 -0.47 3.16 7.98
N LYS A 180 -0.52 3.13 6.65
CA LYS A 180 -0.39 1.89 5.83
C LYS A 180 0.79 1.01 6.26
N PHE A 181 1.91 1.64 6.59
CA PHE A 181 3.14 0.93 6.91
C PHE A 181 3.07 0.04 8.16
N VAL A 182 2.08 0.21 9.05
CA VAL A 182 1.97 -0.63 10.26
C VAL A 182 1.64 -2.08 9.90
N HIS A 183 1.09 -2.29 8.70
CA HIS A 183 0.80 -3.61 8.17
C HIS A 183 2.04 -4.30 7.61
N TYR A 184 3.07 -3.56 7.20
CA TYR A 184 4.18 -4.11 6.40
C TYR A 184 5.19 -4.94 7.20
N ARG A 185 5.23 -4.75 8.53
CA ARG A 185 6.09 -5.50 9.47
C ARG A 185 7.53 -5.65 8.93
N PRO A 186 8.21 -4.54 8.61
CA PRO A 186 9.49 -4.60 7.94
C PRO A 186 10.57 -5.25 8.81
N ARG A 187 11.48 -5.96 8.15
CA ARG A 187 12.73 -6.39 8.77
C ARG A 187 13.79 -5.30 8.70
N THR A 188 13.77 -4.50 7.63
CA THR A 188 14.56 -3.26 7.53
C THR A 188 13.61 -2.08 7.34
N ALA A 189 13.60 -1.14 8.28
CA ALA A 189 12.91 0.14 8.11
C ALA A 189 13.93 1.24 7.83
N VAL A 190 13.68 2.06 6.81
CA VAL A 190 14.45 3.27 6.53
C VAL A 190 13.57 4.47 6.86
N LEU A 191 14.07 5.37 7.71
CA LEU A 191 13.41 6.62 8.07
C LEU A 191 14.22 7.77 7.44
N ASN A 192 13.76 8.26 6.28
CA ASN A 192 14.47 9.26 5.48
C ASN A 192 14.47 10.64 6.15
N ASN A 193 13.28 11.15 6.46
CA ASN A 193 13.02 12.48 7.03
C ASN A 193 11.60 12.50 7.61
N LEU A 194 11.31 13.45 8.49
CA LEU A 194 10.00 13.60 9.12
C LEU A 194 9.68 15.06 9.41
N GLU A 195 8.81 15.62 8.57
CA GLU A 195 8.27 16.97 8.63
C GLU A 195 6.73 16.95 8.64
N PHE A 196 6.14 18.05 9.10
CA PHE A 196 4.69 18.23 9.11
C PHE A 196 4.19 18.75 7.75
N ASP A 197 3.94 17.84 6.82
CA ASP A 197 3.49 18.14 5.44
C ASP A 197 2.05 17.67 5.14
N HIS A 198 1.46 16.89 6.05
CA HIS A 198 0.14 16.26 5.88
C HIS A 198 -0.91 16.80 6.87
N ALA A 199 -1.07 18.12 6.89
CA ALA A 199 -1.98 18.83 7.80
C ALA A 199 -3.48 18.50 7.55
N ASP A 200 -3.81 17.87 6.43
CA ASP A 200 -5.14 17.38 6.09
C ASP A 200 -5.49 16.05 6.79
N ILE A 201 -4.49 15.34 7.31
CA ILE A 201 -4.63 13.99 7.89
C ILE A 201 -4.20 13.97 9.36
N PHE A 202 -3.17 14.73 9.71
CA PHE A 202 -2.58 14.75 11.05
C PHE A 202 -2.76 16.12 11.69
N ASP A 203 -3.16 16.10 12.98
CA ASP A 203 -3.36 17.32 13.76
C ASP A 203 -2.05 18.08 13.99
N ASP A 204 -0.95 17.35 14.17
CA ASP A 204 0.38 17.89 14.44
C ASP A 204 1.51 16.90 14.08
N LEU A 205 2.76 17.36 14.21
CA LEU A 205 3.95 16.52 14.00
C LEU A 205 4.00 15.32 14.97
N ALA A 206 3.55 15.50 16.21
CA ALA A 206 3.59 14.44 17.22
C ALA A 206 2.67 13.26 16.86
N ALA A 207 1.56 13.53 16.16
CA ALA A 207 0.70 12.49 15.61
C ALA A 207 1.42 11.66 14.54
N ILE A 208 2.22 12.29 13.67
CA ILE A 208 3.03 11.59 12.66
C ILE A 208 4.17 10.81 13.33
N GLU A 209 4.87 11.42 14.29
CA GLU A 209 5.91 10.76 15.09
C GLU A 209 5.38 9.47 15.75
N ARG A 210 4.15 9.50 16.28
CA ARG A 210 3.50 8.33 16.85
C ARG A 210 3.29 7.21 15.84
N GLN A 211 2.89 7.53 14.61
CA GLN A 211 2.75 6.52 13.56
C GLN A 211 4.12 5.94 13.18
N PHE A 212 5.15 6.76 13.01
CA PHE A 212 6.51 6.29 12.77
C PHE A 212 7.03 5.41 13.92
N HIS A 213 6.69 5.76 15.16
CA HIS A 213 7.01 4.91 16.31
C HIS A 213 6.26 3.57 16.26
N HIS A 214 4.99 3.55 15.81
CA HIS A 214 4.28 2.31 15.55
C HIS A 214 4.95 1.46 14.47
N LEU A 215 5.52 2.05 13.42
CA LEU A 215 6.36 1.33 12.45
C LEU A 215 7.56 0.67 13.13
N VAL A 216 8.33 1.43 13.92
CA VAL A 216 9.52 0.94 14.63
C VAL A 216 9.17 -0.25 15.54
N ARG A 217 8.02 -0.19 16.24
CA ARG A 217 7.53 -1.31 17.08
C ARG A 217 7.28 -2.62 16.33
N THR A 218 7.10 -2.57 15.02
CA THR A 218 6.90 -3.78 14.20
C THR A 218 8.21 -4.38 13.67
N VAL A 219 9.34 -3.69 13.84
CA VAL A 219 10.66 -4.17 13.43
C VAL A 219 11.17 -5.18 14.48
N PRO A 220 11.52 -6.42 14.09
CA PRO A 220 11.96 -7.44 15.04
C PRO A 220 13.39 -7.16 15.55
N GLY A 221 13.67 -7.40 16.83
CA GLY A 221 15.05 -7.32 17.35
C GLY A 221 15.96 -8.41 16.76
N ALA A 222 15.63 -9.68 17.01
CA ALA A 222 16.25 -10.85 16.39
C ALA A 222 15.16 -11.88 16.02
N GLY A 223 15.38 -12.65 14.96
CA GLY A 223 14.47 -13.72 14.55
C GLY A 223 15.10 -14.70 13.58
N ALA A 224 14.32 -15.69 13.15
CA ALA A 224 14.79 -16.80 12.29
C ALA A 224 15.41 -16.36 10.96
N GLN A 225 15.15 -15.12 10.52
CA GLN A 225 15.70 -14.53 9.29
C GLN A 225 16.73 -13.41 9.58
N GLY A 226 17.37 -13.42 10.76
CA GLY A 226 18.41 -12.46 11.17
C GLY A 226 17.93 -11.42 12.18
N SER A 227 18.71 -10.35 12.37
CA SER A 227 18.29 -9.17 13.14
C SER A 227 17.48 -8.20 12.27
N GLY A 228 16.51 -7.50 12.88
CA GLY A 228 15.91 -6.35 12.23
C GLY A 228 16.83 -5.13 12.32
N ARG A 229 16.59 -4.17 11.43
CA ARG A 229 17.40 -2.94 11.35
C ARG A 229 16.50 -1.73 11.11
N VAL A 230 16.83 -0.64 11.79
CA VAL A 230 16.29 0.69 11.49
C VAL A 230 17.44 1.56 11.01
N VAL A 231 17.33 2.11 9.80
CA VAL A 231 18.26 3.06 9.20
C VAL A 231 17.62 4.43 9.30
N VAL A 232 18.25 5.36 10.01
CA VAL A 232 17.64 6.64 10.38
C VAL A 232 18.54 7.77 9.95
N ASN A 233 17.96 8.83 9.41
CA ASN A 233 18.65 10.08 9.21
C ASN A 233 19.03 10.70 10.58
N GLY A 234 20.32 10.73 10.86
CA GLY A 234 20.86 11.21 12.15
C GLY A 234 20.90 12.73 12.29
N LEU A 235 20.44 13.48 11.29
CA LEU A 235 20.42 14.95 11.32
C LEU A 235 19.07 15.53 11.77
N GLU A 236 18.06 14.69 12.01
CA GLU A 236 16.70 15.14 12.32
C GLU A 236 16.27 14.84 13.75
N GLU A 237 15.94 15.90 14.49
CA GLU A 237 15.46 15.80 15.87
C GLU A 237 14.09 15.09 15.98
N SER A 238 13.21 15.23 14.98
CA SER A 238 11.91 14.54 14.94
C SER A 238 12.10 13.03 14.91
N LEU A 239 13.01 12.53 14.09
CA LEU A 239 13.34 11.11 14.03
C LEU A 239 14.07 10.62 15.30
N ALA A 240 14.90 11.46 15.93
CA ALA A 240 15.46 11.15 17.24
C ALA A 240 14.35 10.94 18.29
N ARG A 241 13.33 11.82 18.32
CA ARG A 241 12.16 11.65 19.20
C ARG A 241 11.43 10.34 18.92
N VAL A 242 11.15 10.00 17.66
CA VAL A 242 10.49 8.74 17.27
C VAL A 242 11.17 7.49 17.88
N LEU A 243 12.50 7.47 17.92
CA LEU A 243 13.27 6.34 18.48
C LEU A 243 13.19 6.25 20.01
N HIS A 244 12.85 7.35 20.69
CA HIS A 244 12.86 7.48 22.15
C HIS A 244 11.46 7.61 22.79
N MET A 245 10.38 7.53 22.00
CA MET A 245 8.99 7.44 22.49
C MET A 245 8.72 6.12 23.23
#